data_AF-A0A970MQR4-F1
#
_entry.id   AF-A0A970MQR4-F1
#
_cell.length_a   1.000
_cell.length_b   1.000
_cell.length_c   1.000
_cell.angle_alpha   90.00
_cell.angle_beta   90.00
_cell.angle_gamma   90.00
#
_symmetry.space_group_name_H-M   'P 1'
#
loop_
_entity.id
_entity.type
_entity.pdbx_description
1 polymer ?
#
loop_
_entity_poly.entity_id
_entity_poly.type
_entity_poly.pdbx_seq_one_letter_code
_entity_poly.pdbx_strand_id
1 'polypeptide(L)'
;MAIDPMMINPILDIYKKMIVECEEKQISGENFDKMCEVYDRIEQLGKELSDFNEFNAIVMRENLYGMFGDYYGRALMDVAKSNETDGYDDAQLLKNNLEALKDAIKTIKEEYKNALSRAENEGDRREVEVLHNPDSIIKPIEDLIALGEEEGMTYPDFLRIQIERGLDKAAEGTVATKSGLQFIKGSVECNPSSPYELRIWEEKYKSFEAISAKSKFGVPNLMELSMADDDIERKYYFQDEQFRKITKIWEGLLSSLSLWSLAHASFAPYIDPWKRFDNPPEQVRYEINVTPGFFVQELAQLEEIFGIGFYDIFTHETF
;
A
#
# COMPACT_ATOMS: atom_id res chain seq x y z
N MET A 1 -25.99 4.80 10.89
CA MET A 1 -25.61 3.53 11.55
C MET A 1 -24.14 3.69 11.91
N ALA A 2 -23.68 3.27 13.09
CA ALA A 2 -22.25 3.34 13.38
C ALA A 2 -21.45 2.51 12.37
N ILE A 3 -20.17 2.85 12.17
CA ILE A 3 -19.25 2.06 11.36
C ILE A 3 -19.17 0.64 11.96
N ASP A 4 -19.06 -0.36 11.08
CA ASP A 4 -18.90 -1.74 11.51
C ASP A 4 -17.71 -1.86 12.49
N PRO A 5 -17.93 -2.40 13.72
CA PRO A 5 -16.88 -2.64 14.69
C PRO A 5 -15.67 -3.40 14.14
N MET A 6 -15.86 -4.30 13.17
CA MET A 6 -14.76 -5.04 12.52
C MET A 6 -13.82 -4.13 11.71
N MET A 7 -14.30 -2.98 11.24
CA MET A 7 -13.49 -2.02 10.48
C MET A 7 -12.82 -0.97 11.37
N ILE A 8 -13.50 -0.53 12.43
CA ILE A 8 -13.02 0.60 13.25
C ILE A 8 -12.21 0.19 14.48
N ASN A 9 -12.51 -0.97 15.07
CA ASN A 9 -11.80 -1.43 16.27
C ASN A 9 -10.29 -1.62 16.06
N PRO A 10 -9.80 -2.15 14.92
CA PRO A 10 -8.34 -2.26 14.70
C PRO A 10 -7.60 -0.92 14.80
N ILE A 11 -8.26 0.19 14.45
CA ILE A 11 -7.69 1.54 14.55
C ILE A 11 -7.80 2.04 16.00
N LEU A 12 -8.99 1.96 16.59
CA LEU A 12 -9.23 2.43 17.96
C LEU A 12 -8.40 1.68 19.00
N ASP A 13 -8.19 0.38 18.82
CA ASP A 13 -7.44 -0.47 19.74
C ASP A 13 -5.96 -0.06 19.83
N ILE A 14 -5.38 0.49 18.77
CA ILE A 14 -4.00 1.01 18.79
C ILE A 14 -3.91 2.20 19.74
N TYR A 15 -4.77 3.21 19.54
CA TYR A 15 -4.79 4.41 20.38
C TYR A 15 -5.19 4.09 21.81
N LYS A 16 -6.15 3.19 22.00
CA LYS A 16 -6.57 2.73 23.33
C LYS A 16 -5.45 2.04 24.09
N LYS A 17 -4.63 1.20 23.42
CA LYS A 17 -3.44 0.60 24.04
C LYS A 17 -2.44 1.66 24.48
N MET A 18 -2.23 2.71 23.68
CA MET A 18 -1.32 3.81 24.04
C MET A 18 -1.84 4.61 25.25
N ILE A 19 -3.15 4.83 25.35
CA ILE A 19 -3.77 5.45 26.54
C ILE A 19 -3.56 4.56 27.78
N VAL A 20 -3.87 3.27 27.67
CA VAL A 20 -3.68 2.31 28.78
C VAL A 20 -2.22 2.24 29.21
N GLU A 21 -1.28 2.26 28.27
CA GLU A 21 0.15 2.30 28.58
C GLU A 21 0.53 3.57 29.37
N CYS A 22 -0.02 4.73 28.99
CA CYS A 22 0.16 5.96 29.74
C CYS A 22 -0.45 5.88 31.14
N GLU A 23 -1.64 5.29 31.30
CA GLU A 23 -2.28 5.07 32.60
C GLU A 23 -1.47 4.13 33.49
N GLU A 24 -0.97 3.01 32.94
CA GLU A 24 -0.10 2.05 33.63
C GLU A 24 1.20 2.70 34.09
N LYS A 25 1.75 3.61 33.27
CA LYS A 25 2.94 4.42 33.58
C LYS A 25 2.63 5.65 34.45
N GLN A 26 1.40 5.82 34.91
CA GLN A 26 0.94 6.95 35.74
C GLN A 26 1.21 8.33 35.11
N ILE A 27 1.20 8.40 33.78
CA ILE A 27 1.37 9.63 33.01
C ILE A 27 0.10 10.46 33.15
N SER A 28 0.25 11.71 33.59
CA SER A 28 -0.86 12.62 33.83
C SER A 28 -0.47 14.05 33.48
N GLY A 29 -1.47 14.90 33.19
CA GLY A 29 -1.25 16.31 32.87
C GLY A 29 -2.04 16.77 31.64
N GLU A 30 -1.95 18.06 31.33
CA GLU A 30 -2.76 18.71 30.29
C GLU A 30 -2.63 18.05 28.91
N ASN A 31 -1.43 17.58 28.55
CA ASN A 31 -1.22 16.89 27.27
C ASN A 31 -1.79 15.47 27.27
N PHE A 32 -1.80 14.77 28.41
CA PHE A 32 -2.48 13.48 28.53
C PHE A 32 -4.01 13.65 28.42
N ASP A 33 -4.57 14.66 29.09
CA ASP A 33 -6.01 14.96 29.01
C ASP A 33 -6.44 15.29 27.58
N LYS A 34 -5.68 16.15 26.88
CA LYS A 34 -5.94 16.48 25.47
C LYS A 34 -5.80 15.28 24.53
N MET A 35 -4.87 14.38 24.80
CA MET A 35 -4.75 13.13 24.05
C MET A 35 -6.01 12.27 24.21
N CYS A 36 -6.54 12.14 25.44
CA CYS A 36 -7.78 11.43 25.71
C CYS A 36 -8.99 12.10 25.03
N GLU A 37 -9.08 13.44 25.07
CA GLU A 37 -10.12 14.20 24.36
C GLU A 37 -10.10 13.95 22.84
N VAL A 38 -8.91 13.89 22.23
CA VAL A 38 -8.76 13.58 20.80
C VAL A 38 -9.19 12.14 20.51
N TYR A 39 -8.84 11.18 21.38
CA TYR A 39 -9.31 9.80 21.23
C TYR A 39 -10.82 9.68 21.34
N ASP A 40 -11.45 10.34 22.33
CA ASP A 40 -12.90 10.37 22.49
C ASP A 40 -13.58 10.95 21.26
N ARG A 41 -12.97 11.97 20.63
CA ARG A 41 -13.46 12.54 19.36
C ARG A 41 -13.39 11.52 18.21
N ILE A 42 -12.29 10.77 18.09
CA ILE A 42 -12.16 9.71 17.08
C ILE A 42 -13.20 8.60 17.34
N GLU A 43 -13.38 8.19 18.58
CA GLU A 43 -14.36 7.16 18.95
C GLU A 43 -15.80 7.62 18.69
N GLN A 44 -16.10 8.89 18.98
CA GLN A 44 -17.40 9.51 18.71
C GLN A 44 -17.72 9.51 17.21
N LEU A 45 -16.77 9.92 16.35
CA LEU A 45 -16.95 9.90 14.90
C LEU A 45 -17.24 8.48 14.39
N GLY A 46 -16.60 7.48 14.99
CA GLY A 46 -16.87 6.07 14.70
C GLY A 46 -18.30 5.60 15.00
N LYS A 47 -18.93 6.19 16.03
CA LYS A 47 -20.30 5.91 16.45
C LYS A 47 -21.33 6.71 15.63
N GLU A 48 -20.97 7.91 15.17
CA GLU A 48 -21.85 8.82 14.45
C GLU A 48 -21.95 8.53 12.95
N LEU A 49 -20.84 8.15 12.33
CA LEU A 49 -20.75 7.97 10.88
C LEU A 49 -21.09 6.52 10.47
N SER A 50 -21.61 6.35 9.27
CA SER A 50 -21.89 5.04 8.66
C SER A 50 -20.92 4.64 7.55
N ASP A 51 -20.10 5.58 7.08
CA ASP A 51 -19.15 5.38 5.99
C ASP A 51 -17.72 5.57 6.52
N PHE A 52 -16.88 4.55 6.33
CA PHE A 52 -15.49 4.54 6.74
C PHE A 52 -14.62 5.55 5.98
N ASN A 53 -14.93 5.82 4.71
CA ASN A 53 -14.23 6.83 3.92
C ASN A 53 -14.55 8.24 4.41
N GLU A 54 -15.82 8.48 4.78
CA GLU A 54 -16.23 9.75 5.38
C GLU A 54 -15.57 9.95 6.75
N PHE A 55 -15.49 8.91 7.56
CA PHE A 55 -14.74 8.92 8.81
C PHE A 55 -13.28 9.29 8.60
N ASN A 56 -12.57 8.60 7.71
CA ASN A 56 -11.17 8.90 7.42
C ASN A 56 -10.97 10.32 6.89
N ALA A 57 -11.88 10.82 6.05
CA ALA A 57 -11.81 12.18 5.53
C ALA A 57 -11.97 13.22 6.65
N ILE A 58 -12.88 13.01 7.60
CA ILE A 58 -13.09 13.92 8.73
C ILE A 58 -11.91 13.85 9.70
N VAL A 59 -11.44 12.66 10.03
CA VAL A 59 -10.28 12.43 10.91
C VAL A 59 -9.02 13.09 10.35
N MET A 60 -8.78 12.99 9.04
CA MET A 60 -7.67 13.67 8.36
C MET A 60 -7.86 15.20 8.32
N ARG A 61 -9.08 15.67 8.02
CA ARG A 61 -9.40 17.11 7.95
C ARG A 61 -9.25 17.80 9.31
N GLU A 62 -9.67 17.12 10.39
CA GLU A 62 -9.51 17.58 11.76
C GLU A 62 -8.09 17.29 12.30
N ASN A 63 -7.22 16.61 11.53
CA ASN A 63 -5.87 16.20 11.90
C ASN A 63 -5.81 15.42 13.23
N LEU A 64 -6.83 14.60 13.53
CA LEU A 64 -6.95 13.94 14.84
C LEU A 64 -5.81 12.94 15.07
N TYR A 65 -5.34 12.23 14.03
CA TYR A 65 -4.18 11.33 14.14
C TYR A 65 -2.89 12.09 14.48
N GLY A 66 -2.65 13.23 13.81
CA GLY A 66 -1.50 14.06 14.08
C GLY A 66 -1.55 14.69 15.48
N MET A 67 -2.72 15.18 15.89
CA MET A 67 -2.92 15.76 17.23
C MET A 67 -2.76 14.71 18.33
N PHE A 68 -3.29 13.51 18.15
CA PHE A 68 -3.08 12.41 19.11
C PHE A 68 -1.59 12.12 19.28
N GLY A 69 -0.85 11.98 18.17
CA GLY A 69 0.59 11.74 18.19
C GLY A 69 1.39 12.87 18.86
N ASP A 70 1.06 14.13 18.57
CA ASP A 70 1.70 15.30 19.19
C ASP A 70 1.44 15.35 20.70
N TYR A 71 0.18 15.20 21.13
CA TYR A 71 -0.15 15.20 22.56
C TYR A 71 0.42 13.99 23.31
N TYR A 72 0.41 12.80 22.70
CA TYR A 72 1.08 11.63 23.26
C TYR A 72 2.57 11.88 23.46
N GLY A 73 3.28 12.36 22.42
CA GLY A 73 4.69 12.69 22.50
C GLY A 73 4.97 13.75 23.58
N ARG A 74 4.14 14.78 23.69
CA ARG A 74 4.27 15.82 24.72
C ARG A 74 3.97 15.31 26.13
N ALA A 75 2.98 14.44 26.30
CA ALA A 75 2.68 13.83 27.59
C ALA A 75 3.86 12.98 28.09
N LEU A 76 4.52 12.24 27.20
CA LEU A 76 5.77 11.55 27.51
C LEU A 76 6.89 12.53 27.88
N MET A 77 7.03 13.63 27.14
CA MET A 77 8.03 14.66 27.43
C MET A 77 7.76 15.40 28.75
N ASP A 78 6.51 15.64 29.13
CA ASP A 78 6.16 16.31 30.39
C ASP A 78 6.48 15.43 31.60
N VAL A 79 6.32 14.12 31.46
CA VAL A 79 6.78 13.15 32.48
C VAL A 79 8.31 13.07 32.51
N ALA A 80 8.97 13.17 31.36
CA ALA A 80 10.42 13.28 31.32
C ALA A 80 10.92 14.56 32.02
N LYS A 81 10.26 15.70 31.79
CA LYS A 81 10.57 17.00 32.41
C LYS A 81 10.19 17.11 33.88
N SER A 82 9.11 16.47 34.33
CA SER A 82 8.70 16.52 35.75
C SER A 82 9.54 15.59 36.64
N ASN A 83 10.19 14.59 36.05
CA ASN A 83 11.23 13.79 36.72
C ASN A 83 12.62 14.47 36.71
N GLU A 84 12.78 15.64 36.05
CA GLU A 84 14.01 16.44 36.12
C GLU A 84 14.00 17.33 37.38
N THR A 85 14.36 16.73 38.52
CA THR A 85 15.32 17.40 39.39
C THR A 85 16.69 16.82 39.07
N ASP A 86 17.52 17.65 38.44
CA ASP A 86 18.89 17.41 37.92
C ASP A 86 19.02 16.72 36.55
N GLY A 87 19.34 17.55 35.53
CA GLY A 87 20.20 17.16 34.41
C GLY A 87 19.52 16.51 33.21
N TYR A 88 19.51 17.22 32.09
CA TYR A 88 19.35 16.67 30.75
C TYR A 88 20.43 15.58 30.52
N ASP A 89 20.07 14.30 30.67
CA ASP A 89 20.99 13.17 30.56
C ASP A 89 20.99 12.58 29.14
N ASP A 90 21.85 13.15 28.29
CA ASP A 90 22.10 12.66 26.93
C ASP A 90 22.46 11.16 26.90
N ALA A 91 23.10 10.64 27.95
CA ALA A 91 23.46 9.22 28.00
C ALA A 91 22.21 8.34 28.16
N GLN A 92 21.23 8.79 28.95
CA GLN A 92 19.96 8.08 29.10
C GLN A 92 19.11 8.15 27.82
N LEU A 93 19.10 9.29 27.11
CA LEU A 93 18.40 9.42 25.83
C LEU A 93 18.99 8.52 24.75
N LEU A 94 20.33 8.51 24.62
CA LEU A 94 21.03 7.63 23.70
C LEU A 94 20.73 6.16 24.02
N LYS A 95 20.80 5.77 25.31
CA LYS A 95 20.48 4.41 25.74
C LYS A 95 19.05 4.01 25.37
N ASN A 96 18.06 4.87 25.66
CA ASN A 96 16.65 4.60 25.34
C ASN A 96 16.44 4.45 23.82
N ASN A 97 17.11 5.28 23.01
CA ASN A 97 17.04 5.20 21.55
C ASN A 97 17.62 3.88 21.04
N LEU A 98 18.78 3.46 21.55
CA LEU A 98 19.40 2.19 21.18
C LEU A 98 18.58 0.97 21.60
N GLU A 99 17.94 1.01 22.77
CA GLU A 99 17.00 -0.03 23.20
C GLU A 99 15.80 -0.11 22.26
N ALA A 100 15.21 1.01 21.87
CA ALA A 100 14.10 1.05 20.91
C ALA A 100 14.50 0.47 19.53
N LEU A 101 15.71 0.77 19.04
CA LEU A 101 16.22 0.18 17.79
C LEU A 101 16.43 -1.34 17.90
N LYS A 102 16.91 -1.83 19.04
CA LYS A 102 17.06 -3.27 19.31
C LYS A 102 15.71 -3.98 19.34
N ASP A 103 14.72 -3.37 20.00
CA ASP A 103 13.35 -3.88 20.04
C ASP A 103 12.69 -3.87 18.66
N ALA A 104 12.94 -2.84 17.83
CA ALA A 104 12.47 -2.80 16.44
C ALA A 104 13.01 -3.98 15.63
N ILE A 105 14.31 -4.31 15.72
CA ILE A 105 14.89 -5.50 15.07
C ILE A 105 14.17 -6.78 15.52
N LYS A 106 13.91 -6.91 16.83
CA LYS A 106 13.23 -8.09 17.38
C LYS A 106 11.82 -8.23 16.79
N THR A 107 11.05 -7.14 16.78
CA THR A 107 9.70 -7.10 16.21
C THR A 107 9.71 -7.46 14.72
N ILE A 108 10.60 -6.87 13.92
CA ILE A 108 10.73 -7.18 12.48
C ILE A 108 11.02 -8.67 12.26
N LYS A 109 11.95 -9.26 13.03
CA LYS A 109 12.28 -10.69 12.93
C LYS A 109 11.09 -11.58 13.29
N GLU A 110 10.31 -11.18 14.30
CA GLU A 110 9.15 -11.93 14.75
C GLU A 110 7.98 -11.84 13.75
N GLU A 111 7.71 -10.66 13.19
CA GLU A 111 6.73 -10.45 12.13
C GLU A 111 7.08 -11.23 10.87
N TYR A 112 8.34 -11.21 10.44
CA TYR A 112 8.81 -12.01 9.31
C TYR A 112 8.58 -13.52 9.52
N LYS A 113 8.92 -14.02 10.71
CA LYS A 113 8.67 -15.42 11.07
C LYS A 113 7.17 -15.75 11.09
N ASN A 114 6.35 -14.84 11.59
CA ASN A 114 4.90 -14.99 11.61
C ASN A 114 4.32 -15.02 10.18
N ALA A 115 4.79 -14.14 9.29
CA ALA A 115 4.42 -14.14 7.87
C ALA A 115 4.78 -15.48 7.20
N LEU A 116 6.00 -15.97 7.40
CA LEU A 116 6.44 -17.27 6.88
C LEU A 116 5.62 -18.45 7.42
N SER A 117 5.14 -18.37 8.67
CA SER A 117 4.31 -19.42 9.27
C SER A 117 2.87 -19.44 8.75
N ARG A 118 2.39 -18.30 8.22
CA ARG A 118 1.05 -18.15 7.64
C ARG A 118 1.00 -18.45 6.15
N ALA A 119 2.14 -18.53 5.47
CA ALA A 119 2.22 -18.92 4.06
C ALA A 119 1.65 -20.33 3.87
N GLU A 120 0.59 -20.45 3.07
CA GLU A 120 -0.13 -21.72 2.89
C GLU A 120 0.49 -22.60 1.81
N ASN A 121 1.22 -21.99 0.87
CA ASN A 121 1.86 -22.68 -0.25
C ASN A 121 3.29 -22.13 -0.53
N GLU A 122 4.02 -22.80 -1.44
CA GLU A 122 5.39 -22.43 -1.79
C GLU A 122 5.48 -21.07 -2.50
N GLY A 123 4.44 -20.65 -3.22
CA GLY A 123 4.33 -19.34 -3.84
C GLY A 123 4.28 -18.23 -2.79
N ASP A 124 3.34 -18.32 -1.84
CA ASP A 124 3.20 -17.36 -0.74
C ASP A 124 4.50 -17.25 0.06
N ARG A 125 5.18 -18.39 0.26
CA ARG A 125 6.43 -18.44 1.02
C ARG A 125 7.55 -17.71 0.30
N ARG A 126 7.68 -17.91 -1.02
CA ARG A 126 8.64 -17.16 -1.85
C ARG A 126 8.31 -15.68 -1.91
N GLU A 127 7.04 -15.31 -1.96
CA GLU A 127 6.61 -13.91 -1.92
C GLU A 127 7.07 -13.25 -0.62
N VAL A 128 6.86 -13.90 0.53
CA VAL A 128 7.35 -13.42 1.82
C VAL A 128 8.88 -13.31 1.85
N GLU A 129 9.60 -14.30 1.35
CA GLU A 129 11.08 -14.28 1.32
C GLU A 129 11.65 -13.16 0.44
N VAL A 130 10.95 -12.77 -0.63
CA VAL A 130 11.43 -11.74 -1.58
C VAL A 130 10.97 -10.34 -1.16
N LEU A 131 9.69 -10.16 -0.84
CA LEU A 131 9.09 -8.85 -0.56
C LEU A 131 9.26 -8.40 0.89
N HIS A 132 9.26 -9.35 1.82
CA HIS A 132 9.37 -9.07 3.25
C HIS A 132 10.75 -9.45 3.81
N ASN A 133 11.78 -9.52 2.95
CA ASN A 133 13.14 -9.78 3.40
C ASN A 133 13.57 -8.72 4.43
N PRO A 134 13.79 -9.12 5.70
CA PRO A 134 14.03 -8.15 6.75
C PRO A 134 15.49 -7.64 6.71
N ASP A 135 16.42 -8.32 6.02
CA ASP A 135 17.85 -7.97 6.03
C ASP A 135 18.12 -6.57 5.48
N SER A 136 17.33 -6.12 4.49
CA SER A 136 17.47 -4.77 3.92
C SER A 136 17.09 -3.64 4.88
N ILE A 137 16.36 -3.96 5.95
CA ILE A 137 15.92 -3.00 6.99
C ILE A 137 16.73 -3.21 8.27
N ILE A 138 16.96 -4.47 8.67
CA ILE A 138 17.72 -4.83 9.87
C ILE A 138 19.14 -4.28 9.79
N LYS A 139 19.83 -4.46 8.66
CA LYS A 139 21.24 -4.06 8.57
C LYS A 139 21.48 -2.56 8.79
N PRO A 140 20.70 -1.65 8.17
CA PRO A 140 20.76 -0.23 8.53
C PRO A 140 20.51 0.07 10.01
N ILE A 141 19.59 -0.64 10.66
CA ILE A 141 19.31 -0.47 12.10
C ILE A 141 20.47 -1.00 12.95
N GLU A 142 21.09 -2.12 12.56
CA GLU A 142 22.30 -2.65 13.20
C GLU A 142 23.48 -1.66 13.07
N ASP A 143 23.65 -1.03 11.90
CA ASP A 143 24.66 0.00 11.68
C ASP A 143 24.41 1.25 12.55
N LEU A 144 23.14 1.62 12.79
CA LEU A 144 22.77 2.68 13.75
C LEU A 144 23.08 2.30 15.19
N ILE A 145 22.76 1.08 15.60
CA ILE A 145 23.07 0.60 16.96
C ILE A 145 24.58 0.63 17.18
N ALA A 146 25.36 0.11 16.22
CA ALA A 146 26.81 0.11 16.29
C ALA A 146 27.38 1.53 16.40
N LEU A 147 26.81 2.49 15.66
CA LEU A 147 27.20 3.90 15.76
C LEU A 147 26.92 4.46 17.16
N GLY A 148 25.74 4.20 17.73
CA GLY A 148 25.39 4.69 19.07
C GLY A 148 26.20 4.05 20.20
N GLU A 149 26.75 2.86 19.97
CA GLU A 149 27.62 2.15 20.92
C GLU A 149 29.10 2.55 20.82
N GLU A 150 29.48 3.45 19.90
CA GLU A 150 30.85 3.97 19.80
C GLU A 150 31.27 4.70 21.09
N GLU A 151 32.52 4.47 21.53
CA GLU A 151 33.04 5.07 22.77
C GLU A 151 33.10 6.61 22.64
N GLY A 152 32.47 7.31 23.59
CA GLY A 152 32.38 8.77 23.58
C GLY A 152 31.25 9.33 22.71
N MET A 153 30.39 8.48 22.13
CA MET A 153 29.20 8.94 21.41
C MET A 153 28.22 9.66 22.35
N THR A 154 27.81 10.87 21.95
CA THR A 154 26.75 11.64 22.64
C THR A 154 25.46 11.57 21.85
N TYR A 155 24.31 11.79 22.50
CA TYR A 155 23.03 11.79 21.79
C TYR A 155 22.95 12.84 20.66
N PRO A 156 23.42 14.09 20.83
CA PRO A 156 23.46 15.06 19.74
C PRO A 156 24.39 14.66 18.59
N ASP A 157 25.57 14.09 18.89
CA ASP A 157 26.49 13.62 17.85
C ASP A 157 25.92 12.42 17.10
N PHE A 158 25.26 11.50 17.81
CA PHE A 158 24.55 10.36 17.24
C PHE A 158 23.50 10.82 16.23
N LEU A 159 22.61 11.74 16.61
CA LEU A 159 21.58 12.29 15.72
C LEU A 159 22.17 13.02 14.52
N ARG A 160 23.22 13.84 14.74
CA ARG A 160 23.91 14.54 13.66
C ARG A 160 24.52 13.55 12.67
N ILE A 161 25.27 12.56 13.16
CA ILE A 161 25.97 11.59 12.33
C ILE A 161 24.96 10.68 11.60
N GLN A 162 23.86 10.30 12.26
CA GLN A 162 22.76 9.57 11.63
C GLN A 162 22.23 10.30 10.40
N ILE A 163 21.94 11.60 10.52
CA ILE A 163 21.48 12.44 9.40
C ILE A 163 22.59 12.63 8.35
N GLU A 164 23.82 12.90 8.79
CA GLU A 164 24.98 13.10 7.90
C GLU A 164 25.41 11.84 7.12
N ARG A 165 25.04 10.66 7.63
CA ARG A 165 25.24 9.33 7.03
C ARG A 165 23.96 8.76 6.41
N GLY A 166 22.81 9.46 6.48
CA GLY A 166 21.53 9.05 5.90
C GLY A 166 20.97 7.75 6.46
N LEU A 167 21.43 7.35 7.64
CA LEU A 167 21.03 6.10 8.28
C LEU A 167 19.58 6.16 8.80
N ASP A 168 19.08 7.36 9.07
CA ASP A 168 17.65 7.64 9.30
C ASP A 168 16.80 7.20 8.10
N LYS A 169 17.21 7.55 6.87
CA LYS A 169 16.47 7.22 5.64
C LYS A 169 16.53 5.76 5.26
N ALA A 170 17.65 5.11 5.58
CA ALA A 170 17.79 3.67 5.41
C ALA A 170 16.91 2.91 6.42
N ALA A 171 16.83 3.37 7.67
CA ALA A 171 15.96 2.79 8.70
C ALA A 171 14.46 3.04 8.45
N GLU A 172 14.08 4.12 7.76
CA GLU A 172 12.70 4.39 7.30
C GLU A 172 12.19 3.38 6.24
N GLY A 173 13.02 2.43 5.78
CA GLY A 173 12.60 1.36 4.87
C GLY A 173 12.71 1.69 3.38
N THR A 174 13.30 2.82 3.01
CA THR A 174 13.47 3.22 1.61
C THR A 174 14.34 2.25 0.80
N VAL A 175 15.21 1.46 1.47
CA VAL A 175 15.98 0.39 0.84
C VAL A 175 15.06 -0.76 0.39
N ALA A 176 13.96 -1.04 1.12
CA ALA A 176 12.98 -2.06 0.74
C ALA A 176 12.20 -1.68 -0.52
N THR A 177 12.09 -0.37 -0.83
CA THR A 177 11.45 0.14 -2.05
C THR A 177 12.13 -0.41 -3.31
N LYS A 178 13.45 -0.60 -3.33
CA LYS A 178 14.16 -1.15 -4.51
C LYS A 178 13.72 -2.57 -4.84
N SER A 179 13.67 -3.45 -3.84
CA SER A 179 13.27 -4.86 -4.02
C SER A 179 11.80 -4.95 -4.45
N GLY A 180 10.92 -4.12 -3.87
CA GLY A 180 9.52 -4.02 -4.28
C GLY A 180 9.37 -3.58 -5.75
N LEU A 181 10.11 -2.55 -6.17
CA LEU A 181 10.11 -2.10 -7.57
C LEU A 181 10.61 -3.18 -8.54
N GLN A 182 11.66 -3.92 -8.18
CA GLN A 182 12.17 -5.02 -9.00
C GLN A 182 11.16 -6.16 -9.12
N PHE A 183 10.51 -6.53 -8.02
CA PHE A 183 9.47 -7.54 -8.02
C PHE A 183 8.30 -7.15 -8.92
N ILE A 184 7.76 -5.94 -8.75
CA ILE A 184 6.63 -5.48 -9.56
C ILE A 184 7.01 -5.41 -11.04
N LYS A 185 8.19 -4.85 -11.36
CA LYS A 185 8.70 -4.84 -12.74
C LYS A 185 8.79 -6.25 -13.33
N GLY A 186 9.33 -7.22 -12.58
CA GLY A 186 9.40 -8.61 -13.04
C GLY A 186 8.02 -9.26 -13.25
N SER A 187 7.06 -8.96 -12.39
CA SER A 187 5.66 -9.41 -12.54
C SER A 187 5.02 -8.84 -13.81
N VAL A 188 5.22 -7.54 -14.06
CA VAL A 188 4.70 -6.85 -15.25
C VAL A 188 5.41 -7.31 -16.53
N GLU A 189 6.70 -7.64 -16.48
CA GLU A 189 7.42 -8.23 -17.61
C GLU A 189 6.85 -9.60 -18.00
N CYS A 190 6.36 -10.38 -17.03
CA CYS A 190 5.79 -11.70 -17.28
C CYS A 190 4.35 -11.66 -17.78
N ASN A 191 3.56 -10.69 -17.32
CA ASN A 191 2.14 -10.56 -17.67
C ASN A 191 1.71 -9.08 -17.71
N PRO A 192 2.09 -8.33 -18.75
CA PRO A 192 1.73 -6.92 -18.85
C PRO A 192 0.25 -6.79 -19.24
N SER A 193 -0.50 -5.95 -18.53
CA SER A 193 -1.89 -5.63 -18.90
C SER A 193 -1.95 -4.72 -20.15
N SER A 194 -0.86 -3.98 -20.40
CA SER A 194 -0.68 -3.14 -21.59
C SER A 194 0.82 -2.93 -21.87
N PRO A 195 1.20 -2.55 -23.10
CA PRO A 195 2.58 -2.15 -23.39
C PRO A 195 3.00 -0.87 -22.65
N TYR A 196 2.05 -0.08 -22.15
CA TYR A 196 2.31 1.16 -21.42
C TYR A 196 2.61 0.89 -19.94
N GLU A 197 1.95 -0.09 -19.33
CA GLU A 197 2.25 -0.55 -17.96
C GLU A 197 3.71 -0.96 -17.83
N LEU A 198 4.22 -1.74 -18.78
CA LEU A 198 5.64 -2.14 -18.81
C LEU A 198 6.56 -0.91 -18.89
N ARG A 199 6.26 0.05 -19.76
CA ARG A 199 7.06 1.28 -19.89
C ARG A 199 7.04 2.14 -18.63
N ILE A 200 5.88 2.25 -17.98
CA ILE A 200 5.75 2.97 -16.70
C ILE A 200 6.70 2.35 -15.67
N TRP A 201 6.66 1.04 -15.47
CA TRP A 201 7.51 0.38 -14.47
C TRP A 201 9.00 0.40 -14.82
N GLU A 202 9.36 0.32 -16.11
CA GLU A 202 10.74 0.53 -16.55
C GLU A 202 11.24 1.94 -16.25
N GLU A 203 10.43 2.98 -16.49
CA GLU A 203 10.81 4.36 -16.21
C GLU A 203 10.86 4.65 -14.71
N LYS A 204 9.92 4.12 -13.91
CA LYS A 204 9.96 4.23 -12.45
C LYS A 204 11.22 3.60 -11.87
N TYR A 205 11.59 2.41 -12.34
CA TYR A 205 12.83 1.75 -11.92
C TYR A 205 14.08 2.56 -12.29
N LYS A 206 14.14 3.13 -13.50
CA LYS A 206 15.24 4.01 -13.93
C LYS A 206 15.30 5.31 -13.12
N SER A 207 14.13 5.89 -12.80
CA SER A 207 14.01 7.08 -11.97
C SER A 207 14.55 6.83 -10.56
N PHE A 208 14.16 5.70 -9.97
CA PHE A 208 14.69 5.24 -8.68
C PHE A 208 16.22 5.18 -8.68
N GLU A 209 16.82 4.49 -9.66
CA GLU A 209 18.29 4.37 -9.76
C GLU A 209 18.96 5.74 -9.94
N ALA A 210 18.38 6.62 -10.77
CA ALA A 210 18.93 7.94 -11.04
C ALA A 210 18.88 8.88 -9.82
N ILE A 211 17.77 8.87 -9.06
CA ILE A 211 17.62 9.68 -7.84
C ILE A 211 18.51 9.10 -6.74
N SER A 212 18.55 7.77 -6.60
CA SER A 212 19.42 7.08 -5.65
C SER A 212 20.90 7.41 -5.89
N ALA A 213 21.34 7.42 -7.15
CA ALA A 213 22.73 7.72 -7.51
C ALA A 213 23.16 9.17 -7.20
N LYS A 214 22.22 10.12 -7.16
CA LYS A 214 22.49 11.51 -6.75
C LYS A 214 22.52 11.68 -5.24
N SER A 215 21.89 10.76 -4.50
CA SER A 215 21.88 10.77 -3.05
C SER A 215 23.24 10.36 -2.51
N LYS A 216 23.71 11.09 -1.48
CA LYS A 216 24.95 10.78 -0.77
C LYS A 216 24.97 9.37 -0.18
N PHE A 217 23.78 8.78 0.03
CA PHE A 217 23.61 7.52 0.75
C PHE A 217 23.08 6.40 -0.14
N GLY A 218 22.92 6.63 -1.44
CA GLY A 218 22.34 5.63 -2.35
C GLY A 218 20.86 5.34 -2.10
N VAL A 219 20.19 6.22 -1.34
CA VAL A 219 18.77 6.13 -0.99
C VAL A 219 18.05 7.34 -1.58
N PRO A 220 16.99 7.17 -2.39
CA PRO A 220 16.32 8.27 -3.03
C PRO A 220 15.55 9.12 -2.01
N ASN A 221 15.41 10.42 -2.29
CA ASN A 221 14.45 11.25 -1.59
C ASN A 221 13.03 10.82 -1.97
N LEU A 222 12.21 10.44 -0.99
CA LEU A 222 10.86 9.90 -1.25
C LEU A 222 9.92 10.91 -1.90
N MET A 223 10.03 12.20 -1.57
CA MET A 223 9.21 13.24 -2.21
C MET A 223 9.60 13.42 -3.67
N GLU A 224 10.91 13.51 -3.96
CA GLU A 224 11.41 13.59 -5.34
C GLU A 224 11.00 12.36 -6.16
N LEU A 225 11.11 11.17 -5.58
CA LEU A 225 10.70 9.91 -6.20
C LEU A 225 9.19 9.88 -6.48
N SER A 226 8.36 10.27 -5.50
CA SER A 226 6.90 10.33 -5.67
C SER A 226 6.49 11.30 -6.77
N MET A 227 7.11 12.48 -6.85
CA MET A 227 6.82 13.45 -7.90
C MET A 227 7.24 12.92 -9.28
N ALA A 228 8.38 12.23 -9.36
CA ALA A 228 8.83 11.61 -10.60
C ALA A 228 7.88 10.48 -11.05
N ASP A 229 7.39 9.67 -10.12
CA ASP A 229 6.40 8.62 -10.40
C ASP A 229 5.09 9.21 -10.94
N ASP A 230 4.57 10.28 -10.32
CA ASP A 230 3.38 10.99 -10.81
C ASP A 230 3.55 11.52 -12.24
N ASP A 231 4.73 12.06 -12.55
CA ASP A 231 5.04 12.56 -13.89
C ASP A 231 5.11 11.43 -14.93
N ILE A 232 5.69 10.28 -14.56
CA ILE A 232 5.74 9.09 -15.41
C ILE A 232 4.33 8.55 -15.65
N GLU A 233 3.50 8.42 -14.62
CA GLU A 233 2.12 7.95 -14.77
C GLU A 233 1.31 8.90 -15.66
N ARG A 234 1.39 10.21 -15.42
CA ARG A 234 0.71 11.22 -16.25
C ARG A 234 1.13 11.18 -17.71
N LYS A 235 2.41 10.90 -18.00
CA LYS A 235 2.94 10.80 -19.37
C LYS A 235 2.27 9.68 -20.18
N TYR A 236 1.88 8.58 -19.54
CA TYR A 236 1.32 7.39 -20.19
C TYR A 236 -0.18 7.21 -19.99
N TYR A 237 -0.79 7.97 -19.07
CA TYR A 237 -2.17 7.81 -18.64
C TYR A 237 -3.16 7.68 -19.81
N PHE A 238 -3.09 8.60 -20.77
CA PHE A 238 -4.06 8.64 -21.87
C PHE A 238 -3.93 7.44 -22.80
N GLN A 239 -2.69 7.02 -23.12
CA GLN A 239 -2.44 5.90 -23.99
C GLN A 239 -2.81 4.56 -23.33
N ASP A 240 -2.49 4.40 -22.03
CA ASP A 240 -2.88 3.21 -21.27
C ASP A 240 -4.40 3.11 -21.16
N GLU A 241 -5.08 4.21 -20.85
CA GLU A 241 -6.54 4.25 -20.73
C GLU A 241 -7.24 3.98 -22.07
N GLN A 242 -6.70 4.49 -23.19
CA GLN A 242 -7.21 4.14 -24.52
C GLN A 242 -7.02 2.65 -24.82
N PHE A 243 -5.83 2.11 -24.56
CA PHE A 243 -5.51 0.70 -24.76
C PHE A 243 -6.48 -0.20 -23.99
N ARG A 244 -6.70 0.09 -22.71
CA ARG A 244 -7.63 -0.67 -21.85
C ARG A 244 -9.08 -0.58 -22.32
N LYS A 245 -9.53 0.61 -22.77
CA LYS A 245 -10.90 0.79 -23.30
C LYS A 245 -11.14 0.01 -24.57
N ILE A 246 -10.20 0.07 -25.52
CA ILE A 246 -10.28 -0.69 -26.78
C ILE A 246 -10.30 -2.20 -26.45
N THR A 247 -9.37 -2.64 -25.59
CA THR A 247 -9.26 -4.03 -25.11
C THR A 247 -10.57 -4.55 -24.54
N LYS A 248 -11.14 -3.83 -23.59
CA LYS A 248 -12.40 -4.20 -22.94
C LYS A 248 -13.55 -4.39 -23.94
N ILE A 249 -13.65 -3.52 -24.95
CA ILE A 249 -14.76 -3.60 -25.93
C ILE A 249 -14.56 -4.81 -26.85
N TRP A 250 -13.38 -5.00 -27.42
CA TRP A 250 -13.18 -6.14 -28.32
C TRP A 250 -13.19 -7.49 -27.59
N GLU A 251 -12.73 -7.56 -26.34
CA GLU A 251 -12.88 -8.75 -25.50
C GLU A 251 -14.35 -9.09 -25.26
N GLY A 252 -15.19 -8.08 -25.03
CA GLY A 252 -16.65 -8.22 -24.93
C GLY A 252 -17.27 -8.77 -26.20
N LEU A 253 -16.87 -8.22 -27.37
CA LEU A 253 -17.32 -8.71 -28.68
C LEU A 253 -16.94 -10.16 -28.92
N LEU A 254 -15.68 -10.55 -28.67
CA LEU A 254 -15.22 -11.92 -28.86
C LEU A 254 -15.87 -12.89 -27.86
N SER A 255 -16.07 -12.46 -26.61
CA SER A 255 -16.78 -13.24 -25.59
C SER A 255 -18.24 -13.47 -25.99
N SER A 256 -18.92 -12.43 -26.45
CA SER A 256 -20.30 -12.51 -26.96
C SER A 256 -20.41 -13.43 -28.17
N LEU A 257 -19.48 -13.31 -29.13
CA LEU A 257 -19.46 -14.18 -30.31
C LEU A 257 -19.21 -15.65 -29.93
N SER A 258 -18.27 -15.90 -29.01
CA SER A 258 -17.94 -17.22 -28.50
C SER A 258 -19.15 -17.84 -27.79
N LEU A 259 -19.78 -17.10 -26.89
CA LEU A 259 -20.94 -17.56 -26.13
C LEU A 259 -22.15 -17.82 -27.04
N TRP A 260 -22.41 -16.92 -27.99
CA TRP A 260 -23.47 -17.08 -28.98
C TRP A 260 -23.22 -18.31 -29.87
N SER A 261 -22.00 -18.49 -30.38
CA SER A 261 -21.63 -19.68 -31.16
C SER A 261 -21.82 -20.97 -30.35
N LEU A 262 -21.46 -20.94 -29.07
CA LEU A 262 -21.59 -22.08 -28.18
C LEU A 262 -23.06 -22.40 -27.87
N ALA A 263 -23.93 -21.38 -27.79
CA ALA A 263 -25.36 -21.55 -27.55
C ALA A 263 -26.06 -22.39 -28.63
N HIS A 264 -25.54 -22.39 -29.87
CA HIS A 264 -26.04 -23.23 -30.95
C HIS A 264 -25.64 -24.71 -30.85
N ALA A 265 -24.75 -25.08 -29.92
CA ALA A 265 -24.36 -26.47 -29.71
C ALA A 265 -25.45 -27.26 -28.98
N SER A 266 -25.62 -28.52 -29.35
CA SER A 266 -26.61 -29.42 -28.71
C SER A 266 -26.35 -29.64 -27.22
N PHE A 267 -25.10 -29.46 -26.77
CA PHE A 267 -24.72 -29.62 -25.37
C PHE A 267 -24.80 -28.33 -24.55
N ALA A 268 -25.13 -27.18 -25.16
CA ALA A 268 -25.15 -25.88 -24.49
C ALA A 268 -25.98 -25.88 -23.18
N PRO A 269 -27.21 -26.45 -23.12
CA PRO A 269 -28.01 -26.44 -21.90
C PRO A 269 -27.37 -27.19 -20.70
N TYR A 270 -26.35 -28.02 -20.94
CA TYR A 270 -25.74 -28.89 -19.93
C TYR A 270 -24.40 -28.37 -19.40
N ILE A 271 -23.94 -27.22 -19.87
CA ILE A 271 -22.67 -26.61 -19.48
C ILE A 271 -22.87 -25.20 -18.91
N ASP A 272 -21.82 -24.65 -18.29
CA ASP A 272 -21.83 -23.25 -17.85
C ASP A 272 -21.78 -22.29 -19.05
N PRO A 273 -22.44 -21.12 -18.99
CA PRO A 273 -23.20 -20.62 -17.83
C PRO A 273 -24.64 -21.16 -17.73
N TRP A 274 -25.19 -21.77 -18.78
CA TRP A 274 -26.63 -22.06 -18.90
C TRP A 274 -27.18 -23.09 -17.92
N LYS A 275 -26.40 -24.12 -17.55
CA LYS A 275 -26.86 -25.17 -16.61
C LYS A 275 -27.22 -24.66 -15.22
N ARG A 276 -26.83 -23.43 -14.88
CA ARG A 276 -27.08 -22.78 -13.58
C ARG A 276 -28.47 -22.15 -13.49
N PHE A 277 -29.18 -22.04 -14.61
CA PHE A 277 -30.51 -21.46 -14.66
C PHE A 277 -31.59 -22.51 -14.39
N ASP A 278 -32.76 -22.09 -13.88
CA ASP A 278 -33.89 -22.98 -13.62
C ASP A 278 -34.41 -23.67 -14.89
N ASN A 279 -34.30 -23.00 -16.04
CA ASN A 279 -34.65 -23.53 -17.36
C ASN A 279 -33.50 -23.32 -18.36
N PRO A 280 -32.45 -24.16 -18.34
CA PRO A 280 -31.28 -23.99 -19.22
C PRO A 280 -31.62 -23.93 -20.72
N PRO A 281 -32.52 -24.78 -21.27
CA PRO A 281 -32.90 -24.68 -22.68
C PRO A 281 -33.54 -23.34 -23.08
N GLU A 282 -34.31 -22.73 -22.18
CA GLU A 282 -34.90 -21.41 -22.42
C GLU A 282 -33.83 -20.31 -22.37
N GLN A 283 -32.89 -20.37 -21.43
CA GLN A 283 -31.79 -19.42 -21.36
C GLN A 283 -30.88 -19.49 -22.60
N VAL A 284 -30.61 -20.70 -23.12
CA VAL A 284 -29.88 -20.87 -24.38
C VAL A 284 -30.61 -20.18 -25.54
N ARG A 285 -31.93 -20.34 -25.62
CA ARG A 285 -32.74 -19.65 -26.65
C ARG A 285 -32.73 -18.13 -26.48
N TYR A 286 -32.77 -17.65 -25.24
CA TYR A 286 -32.65 -16.23 -24.94
C TYR A 286 -31.31 -15.68 -25.47
N GLU A 287 -30.20 -16.34 -25.14
CA GLU A 287 -28.86 -15.95 -25.60
C GLU A 287 -28.81 -15.88 -27.13
N ILE A 288 -29.22 -16.95 -27.84
CA ILE A 288 -29.24 -16.99 -29.31
C ILE A 288 -29.96 -15.78 -29.93
N ASN A 289 -31.06 -15.34 -29.32
CA ASN A 289 -31.90 -14.28 -29.85
C ASN A 289 -31.42 -12.87 -29.49
N VAL A 290 -30.72 -12.70 -28.37
CA VAL A 290 -30.40 -11.39 -27.81
C VAL A 290 -28.95 -10.98 -28.08
N THR A 291 -27.99 -11.90 -27.99
CA THR A 291 -26.56 -11.61 -28.16
C THR A 291 -26.21 -10.91 -29.48
N PRO A 292 -26.84 -11.23 -30.64
CA PRO A 292 -26.58 -10.50 -31.89
C PRO A 292 -26.88 -8.99 -31.79
N GLY A 293 -27.89 -8.60 -31.01
CA GLY A 293 -28.24 -7.19 -30.80
C GLY A 293 -27.16 -6.44 -30.00
N PHE A 294 -26.69 -7.04 -28.90
CA PHE A 294 -25.60 -6.49 -28.10
C PHE A 294 -24.30 -6.38 -28.92
N PHE A 295 -23.98 -7.43 -29.68
CA PHE A 295 -22.79 -7.47 -30.53
C PHE A 295 -22.77 -6.31 -31.54
N VAL A 296 -23.90 -6.07 -32.23
CA VAL A 296 -24.01 -4.96 -33.21
C VAL A 296 -23.82 -3.61 -32.54
N GLN A 297 -24.37 -3.42 -31.33
CA GLN A 297 -24.23 -2.17 -30.60
C GLN A 297 -22.79 -1.92 -30.13
N GLU A 298 -22.13 -2.93 -29.55
CA GLU A 298 -20.74 -2.83 -29.10
C GLU A 298 -19.79 -2.60 -30.28
N LEU A 299 -20.04 -3.25 -31.43
CA LEU A 299 -19.25 -3.05 -32.63
C LEU A 299 -19.40 -1.62 -33.16
N ALA A 300 -20.63 -1.09 -33.19
CA ALA A 300 -20.86 0.29 -33.58
C ALA A 300 -20.14 1.29 -32.66
N GLN A 301 -20.07 1.02 -31.35
CA GLN A 301 -19.33 1.85 -30.40
C GLN A 301 -17.81 1.80 -30.64
N LEU A 302 -17.27 0.61 -30.93
CA LEU A 302 -15.86 0.44 -31.26
C LEU A 302 -15.48 1.24 -32.51
N GLU A 303 -16.32 1.16 -33.55
CA GLU A 303 -16.15 1.89 -34.80
C GLU A 303 -16.33 3.41 -34.61
N GLU A 304 -17.36 3.85 -33.89
CA GLU A 304 -17.64 5.28 -33.68
C GLU A 304 -16.57 5.97 -32.83
N ILE A 305 -16.12 5.34 -31.76
CA ILE A 305 -15.22 5.96 -30.79
C ILE A 305 -13.76 5.83 -31.22
N PHE A 306 -13.37 4.67 -31.76
CA PHE A 306 -11.97 4.34 -32.02
C PHE A 306 -11.65 4.14 -33.51
N GLY A 307 -12.66 4.08 -34.39
CA GLY A 307 -12.45 3.83 -35.82
C GLY A 307 -11.95 2.41 -36.13
N ILE A 308 -12.20 1.47 -35.23
CA ILE A 308 -11.74 0.07 -35.34
C ILE A 308 -12.93 -0.79 -35.74
N GLY A 309 -12.90 -1.37 -36.94
CA GLY A 309 -13.88 -2.35 -37.39
C GLY A 309 -13.61 -3.74 -36.81
N PHE A 310 -14.58 -4.65 -36.96
CA PHE A 310 -14.46 -6.00 -36.39
C PHE A 310 -13.21 -6.76 -36.84
N TYR A 311 -12.87 -6.69 -38.13
CA TYR A 311 -11.69 -7.38 -38.66
C TYR A 311 -10.37 -6.69 -38.29
N ASP A 312 -10.41 -5.39 -37.98
CA ASP A 312 -9.23 -4.63 -37.61
C ASP A 312 -8.70 -5.05 -36.23
N ILE A 313 -9.58 -5.55 -35.35
CA ILE A 313 -9.25 -6.08 -34.01
C ILE A 313 -8.04 -7.03 -34.10
N PHE A 314 -8.07 -8.01 -34.99
CA PHE A 314 -7.04 -9.07 -35.10
C PHE A 314 -5.67 -8.58 -35.63
N THR A 315 -5.60 -7.31 -36.05
CA THR A 315 -4.37 -6.67 -36.51
C THR A 315 -4.03 -5.41 -35.72
N HIS A 316 -4.88 -5.04 -34.76
CA HIS A 316 -4.69 -3.87 -33.92
C HIS A 316 -3.64 -4.15 -32.84
N GLU A 317 -2.91 -3.13 -32.40
CA GLU A 317 -1.85 -3.26 -31.39
C GLU A 317 -2.33 -3.74 -30.02
N THR A 318 -3.65 -3.78 -29.81
CA THR A 318 -4.29 -4.20 -28.56
C THR A 318 -4.65 -5.68 -28.53
N PHE A 319 -4.55 -6.42 -29.65
CA PHE A 319 -4.84 -7.85 -29.73
C PHE A 319 -3.60 -8.70 -29.53
#